data_AF-A0A3M1Q5S5-F1
#
_entry.id   AF-A0A3M1Q5S5-F1
#
_cell.length_a   1.000
_cell.length_b   1.000
_cell.length_c   1.000
_cell.angle_alpha   90.00
_cell.angle_beta   90.00
_cell.angle_gamma   90.00
#
_symmetry.space_group_name_H-M   'P 1'
#
loop_
_entity.id
_entity.type
_entity.pdbx_description
1 polymer ?
#
loop_
_entity_poly.entity_id
_entity_poly.type
_entity_poly.pdbx_seq_one_letter_code
_entity_poly.pdbx_strand_id
1 'polypeptide(L)'
;MNRVAGILFLAASALLTGCAITIADAPRAGDGREVVENIHERRDDAWDIARLHRIRGQLRAALASRDAARLAAIDHEIELWLRGAYGEALVEAHRDRAELRRSRREVRRTRRREGPGPETRDEIRDRNDDRRDLRREQVRNIAFVDIAEELLEMQGRTSRRSIQRRIRLVDRLIALERADQRENRREAREDRRERREDRPWRHD
;
A
#
# COMPACT_ATOMS: atom_id res chain seq x y z
N MET A 1 18.73 39.40 -19.07
CA MET A 1 17.63 39.08 -18.12
C MET A 1 17.18 37.66 -18.43
N ASN A 2 17.69 36.72 -17.64
CA ASN A 2 17.44 35.29 -17.69
C ASN A 2 16.22 35.02 -16.76
N ARG A 3 15.36 34.01 -16.89
CA ARG A 3 15.60 32.57 -17.09
C ARG A 3 14.33 31.90 -17.61
N VAL A 4 14.45 31.09 -18.67
CA VAL A 4 13.47 30.07 -19.06
C VAL A 4 13.78 28.83 -18.23
N ALA A 5 12.85 28.40 -17.39
CA ALA A 5 12.98 27.20 -16.56
C ALA A 5 12.64 25.96 -17.42
N GLY A 6 13.67 25.37 -18.01
CA GLY A 6 13.60 24.06 -18.64
C GLY A 6 13.46 22.97 -17.58
N ILE A 7 12.36 22.22 -17.66
CA ILE A 7 12.12 21.01 -16.87
C ILE A 7 12.99 19.90 -17.46
N LEU A 8 14.11 19.62 -16.80
CA LEU A 8 14.97 18.47 -17.04
C LEU A 8 14.38 17.26 -16.31
N PHE A 9 13.55 16.48 -17.01
CA PHE A 9 13.18 15.13 -16.60
C PHE A 9 14.31 14.19 -17.04
N LEU A 10 15.21 13.85 -16.11
CA LEU A 10 16.26 12.85 -16.34
C LEU A 10 15.63 11.46 -16.29
N ALA A 11 15.46 10.88 -17.48
CA ALA A 11 15.12 9.48 -17.68
C ALA A 11 16.33 8.60 -17.32
N ALA A 12 16.20 7.79 -16.27
CA ALA A 12 17.11 6.68 -16.01
C ALA A 12 16.50 5.41 -16.62
N SER A 13 16.89 5.13 -17.86
CA SER A 13 16.58 3.89 -18.56
C SER A 13 17.50 2.77 -18.04
N ALA A 14 16.98 1.91 -17.17
CA ALA A 14 17.62 0.64 -16.85
C ALA A 14 17.02 -0.47 -17.73
N LEU A 15 17.86 -1.00 -18.63
CA LEU A 15 17.63 -2.16 -19.47
C LEU A 15 17.41 -3.41 -18.60
N LEU A 16 16.17 -3.91 -18.58
CA LEU A 16 15.87 -5.27 -18.15
C LEU A 16 15.26 -6.02 -19.33
N THR A 17 16.14 -6.66 -20.10
CA THR A 17 15.81 -7.67 -21.10
C THR A 17 15.26 -8.90 -20.37
N GLY A 18 13.94 -9.03 -20.34
CA GLY A 18 13.25 -10.21 -19.81
C GLY A 18 12.83 -11.15 -20.94
N CYS A 19 13.30 -12.39 -20.89
CA CYS A 19 12.87 -13.49 -21.75
C CYS A 19 11.34 -13.67 -21.70
N ALA A 20 10.70 -13.66 -22.86
CA ALA A 20 9.30 -14.05 -22.99
C ALA A 20 9.20 -15.58 -22.88
N ILE A 21 8.81 -16.06 -21.70
CA ILE A 21 8.34 -17.43 -21.52
C ILE A 21 6.83 -17.40 -21.75
N THR A 22 6.39 -18.03 -22.84
CA THR A 22 4.98 -18.33 -23.08
C THR A 22 4.58 -19.47 -22.15
N ILE A 23 3.88 -19.15 -21.05
CA ILE A 23 3.25 -20.15 -20.19
C ILE A 23 1.84 -20.37 -20.72
N ALA A 24 1.63 -21.56 -21.28
CA ALA A 24 0.31 -22.08 -21.60
C ALA A 24 -0.49 -22.33 -20.31
N ASP A 25 -1.79 -22.08 -20.38
CA ASP A 25 -2.76 -22.21 -19.29
C ASP A 25 -2.61 -23.53 -18.51
N ALA A 26 -2.25 -23.42 -17.23
CA ALA A 26 -2.31 -24.50 -16.25
C ALA A 26 -3.43 -24.21 -15.24
N PRO A 27 -4.29 -25.19 -14.91
CA PRO A 27 -5.43 -24.97 -14.01
C PRO A 27 -4.97 -24.76 -12.56
N ARG A 28 -5.51 -23.69 -11.94
CA ARG A 28 -5.67 -23.40 -10.49
C ARG A 28 -4.76 -24.20 -9.54
N ALA A 29 -3.55 -23.68 -9.30
CA ALA A 29 -2.70 -24.00 -8.14
C ALA A 29 -2.51 -22.76 -7.23
N GLY A 30 -3.56 -21.93 -7.08
CA GLY A 30 -3.52 -20.65 -6.35
C GLY A 30 -3.77 -20.73 -4.84
N ASP A 31 -4.40 -21.79 -4.34
CA ASP A 31 -4.96 -21.81 -2.97
C ASP A 31 -3.90 -21.80 -1.84
N GLY A 32 -2.71 -22.35 -2.07
CA GLY A 32 -1.69 -22.47 -1.02
C GLY A 32 -0.78 -21.25 -0.87
N ARG A 33 -0.47 -20.57 -1.97
CA ARG A 33 0.47 -19.43 -1.97
C ARG A 33 -0.21 -18.15 -1.47
N GLU A 34 -1.42 -17.86 -1.92
CA GLU A 34 -2.20 -16.69 -1.47
C GLU A 34 -2.48 -16.71 0.05
N VAL A 35 -2.66 -17.91 0.64
CA VAL A 35 -2.88 -18.05 2.09
C VAL A 35 -1.60 -17.79 2.89
N VAL A 36 -0.44 -18.22 2.37
CA VAL A 36 0.86 -17.97 3.02
C VAL A 36 1.24 -16.50 2.91
N GLU A 37 1.00 -15.86 1.76
CA GLU A 37 1.23 -14.42 1.51
C GLU A 37 0.37 -13.58 2.48
N ASN A 38 -0.93 -13.87 2.58
CA ASN A 38 -1.86 -13.23 3.53
C ASN A 38 -1.44 -13.36 5.01
N ILE A 39 -0.78 -14.45 5.40
CA ILE A 39 -0.32 -14.64 6.78
C ILE A 39 0.93 -13.81 7.06
N HIS A 40 1.80 -13.64 6.06
CA HIS A 40 3.00 -12.82 6.19
C HIS A 40 2.64 -11.33 6.24
N GLU A 41 1.78 -10.85 5.34
CA GLU A 41 1.27 -9.47 5.33
C GLU A 41 0.65 -9.08 6.67
N ARG A 42 -0.26 -9.90 7.22
CA ARG A 42 -0.88 -9.63 8.53
C ARG A 42 0.08 -9.61 9.70
N ARG A 43 1.15 -10.41 9.63
CA ARG A 43 2.18 -10.46 10.67
C ARG A 43 3.01 -9.19 10.61
N ASP A 44 3.34 -8.73 9.42
CA ASP A 44 4.13 -7.52 9.19
C ASP A 44 3.33 -6.27 9.61
N ASP A 45 2.03 -6.17 9.28
CA ASP A 45 1.14 -5.08 9.77
C ASP A 45 1.13 -4.94 11.30
N ALA A 46 1.13 -6.09 12.00
CA ALA A 46 1.13 -6.10 13.46
C ALA A 46 2.47 -5.61 14.03
N TRP A 47 3.58 -5.92 13.34
CA TRP A 47 4.90 -5.41 13.68
C TRP A 47 5.01 -3.91 13.44
N ASP A 48 4.46 -3.38 12.35
CA ASP A 48 4.48 -1.94 12.05
C ASP A 48 3.68 -1.14 13.07
N ILE A 49 2.47 -1.58 13.41
CA ILE A 49 1.68 -0.94 14.47
C ILE A 49 2.45 -0.98 15.80
N ALA A 50 3.05 -2.12 16.16
CA ALA A 50 3.83 -2.26 17.40
C ALA A 50 5.04 -1.32 17.42
N ARG A 51 5.74 -1.20 16.28
CA ARG A 51 6.88 -0.30 16.10
C ARG A 51 6.47 1.17 16.24
N LEU A 52 5.36 1.58 15.62
CA LEU A 52 4.83 2.94 15.76
C LEU A 52 4.43 3.26 17.22
N HIS A 53 3.84 2.30 17.95
CA HIS A 53 3.57 2.47 19.39
C HIS A 53 4.84 2.65 20.21
N ARG A 54 5.91 1.91 19.88
CA ARG A 54 7.23 2.07 20.50
C ARG A 54 7.80 3.47 20.25
N ILE A 55 7.83 3.91 18.98
CA ILE A 55 8.27 5.27 18.58
C ILE A 55 7.50 6.34 19.35
N ARG A 56 6.16 6.21 19.41
CA ARG A 56 5.31 7.11 20.19
C ARG A 56 5.69 7.14 21.67
N GLY A 57 5.93 5.98 22.26
CA GLY A 57 6.37 5.86 23.65
C GLY A 57 7.71 6.55 23.90
N GLN A 58 8.69 6.34 23.01
CA GLN A 58 10.00 6.99 23.08
C GLN A 58 9.90 8.51 22.94
N LEU A 59 9.06 9.03 22.02
CA LEU A 59 8.81 10.47 21.89
C LEU A 59 8.21 11.07 23.17
N ARG A 60 7.27 10.38 23.81
CA ARG A 60 6.69 10.82 25.10
C ARG A 60 7.74 10.82 26.22
N ALA A 61 8.60 9.81 26.25
CA ALA A 61 9.70 9.75 27.21
C ALA A 61 10.70 10.89 26.98
N ALA A 62 11.12 11.13 25.73
CA ALA A 62 12.02 12.23 25.37
C ALA A 62 11.41 13.60 25.66
N LEU A 63 10.10 13.76 25.47
CA LEU A 63 9.37 14.97 25.86
C LEU A 63 9.44 15.23 27.37
N ALA A 64 9.29 14.17 28.18
CA ALA A 64 9.34 14.28 29.63
C ALA A 64 10.75 14.56 30.15
N SER A 65 11.77 13.88 29.59
CA SER A 65 13.16 14.01 30.03
C SER A 65 13.92 15.19 29.38
N ARG A 66 13.37 15.80 28.32
CA ARG A 66 14.03 16.82 27.49
C ARG A 66 15.37 16.36 26.89
N ASP A 67 15.48 15.07 26.59
CA ASP A 67 16.70 14.44 26.10
C ASP A 67 16.83 14.60 24.58
N ALA A 68 17.69 15.53 24.16
CA ALA A 68 17.92 15.83 22.74
C ALA A 68 18.69 14.71 22.00
N ALA A 69 19.58 13.99 22.69
CA ALA A 69 20.34 12.90 22.08
C ALA A 69 19.40 11.72 21.78
N ARG A 70 18.53 11.38 22.73
CA ARG A 70 17.47 10.39 22.51
C ARG A 70 16.52 10.79 21.40
N LEU A 71 16.20 12.08 21.28
CA LEU A 71 15.34 12.57 20.21
C LEU A 71 15.97 12.37 18.82
N ALA A 72 17.27 12.63 18.67
CA ALA A 72 17.98 12.37 17.41
C ALA A 72 17.98 10.87 17.03
N ALA A 73 18.14 9.98 18.01
CA ALA A 73 18.04 8.54 17.77
C ALA A 73 16.63 8.12 17.32
N ILE A 74 15.58 8.71 17.93
CA ILE A 74 14.19 8.49 17.51
C ILE A 74 13.95 9.02 16.09
N ASP A 75 14.47 10.20 15.76
CA ASP A 75 14.32 10.79 14.42
C ASP A 75 14.97 9.90 13.35
N HIS A 76 16.10 9.27 13.64
CA HIS A 76 16.72 8.28 12.75
C HIS A 76 15.91 6.98 12.66
N GLU A 77 15.33 6.49 13.76
CA GLU A 77 14.45 5.32 13.74
C GLU A 77 13.20 5.56 12.87
N ILE A 78 12.62 6.77 12.93
CA ILE A 78 11.50 7.20 12.09
C ILE A 78 11.92 7.23 10.62
N GLU A 79 13.07 7.81 10.29
CA GLU A 79 13.59 7.87 8.93
C GLU A 79 13.75 6.48 8.30
N LEU A 80 14.39 5.56 9.04
CA LEU A 80 14.60 4.19 8.58
C LEU A 80 13.28 3.45 8.37
N TRP A 81 12.30 3.65 9.25
CA TRP A 81 10.98 3.06 9.08
C TRP A 81 10.27 3.64 7.85
N LEU A 82 10.24 4.97 7.72
CA LEU A 82 9.62 5.65 6.58
C LEU A 82 10.23 5.21 5.26
N ARG A 83 11.55 5.08 5.17
CA ARG A 83 12.22 4.65 3.94
C ARG A 83 11.82 3.24 3.51
N GLY A 84 11.60 2.33 4.46
CA GLY A 84 11.06 0.99 4.18
C GLY A 84 9.64 1.07 3.65
N ALA A 85 8.75 1.70 4.42
CA ALA A 85 7.34 1.81 4.10
C ALA A 85 7.08 2.56 2.78
N TYR A 86 7.85 3.60 2.44
CA TYR A 86 7.77 4.26 1.14
C TYR A 86 8.17 3.36 -0.02
N GLY A 87 9.19 2.52 0.18
CA GLY A 87 9.63 1.57 -0.84
C GLY A 87 8.53 0.57 -1.16
N GLU A 88 7.90 0.03 -0.12
CA GLU A 88 6.78 -0.90 -0.22
C GLU A 88 5.56 -0.26 -0.88
N ALA A 89 5.15 0.93 -0.42
CA ALA A 89 4.02 1.67 -0.99
C ALA A 89 4.21 1.99 -2.49
N LEU A 90 5.44 2.29 -2.92
CA LEU A 90 5.75 2.49 -4.34
C LEU A 90 5.64 1.19 -5.14
N VAL A 91 6.13 0.07 -4.60
CA VAL A 91 6.06 -1.24 -5.25
C VAL A 91 4.61 -1.68 -5.40
N GLU A 92 3.79 -1.53 -4.36
CA GLU A 92 2.34 -1.82 -4.40
C GLU A 92 1.64 -0.95 -5.44
N ALA A 93 1.79 0.37 -5.37
CA ALA A 93 1.19 1.28 -6.34
C ALA A 93 1.60 0.97 -7.81
N HIS A 94 2.81 0.44 -8.03
CA HIS A 94 3.25 -0.04 -9.34
C HIS A 94 2.55 -1.35 -9.74
N ARG A 95 2.40 -2.30 -8.81
CA ARG A 95 1.68 -3.55 -9.00
C ARG A 95 0.20 -3.30 -9.32
N ASP A 96 -0.49 -2.46 -8.55
CA ASP A 96 -1.93 -2.16 -8.75
C ASP A 96 -2.19 -1.48 -10.09
N ARG A 97 -1.30 -0.55 -10.48
CA ARG A 97 -1.34 0.03 -11.83
C ARG A 97 -1.14 -1.01 -12.92
N ALA A 98 -0.24 -1.98 -12.72
CA ALA A 98 -0.01 -3.04 -13.70
C ALA A 98 -1.20 -3.99 -13.80
N GLU A 99 -1.87 -4.27 -12.68
CA GLU A 99 -3.09 -5.08 -12.61
C GLU A 99 -4.27 -4.39 -13.29
N LEU A 100 -4.53 -3.12 -12.98
CA LEU A 100 -5.55 -2.33 -13.71
C LEU A 100 -5.30 -2.30 -15.22
N ARG A 101 -4.04 -2.25 -15.65
CA ARG A 101 -3.68 -2.33 -17.08
C ARG A 101 -3.94 -3.72 -17.65
N ARG A 102 -3.70 -4.80 -16.89
CA ARG A 102 -4.00 -6.17 -17.28
C ARG A 102 -5.52 -6.39 -17.38
N SER A 103 -6.31 -6.03 -16.36
CA SER A 103 -7.77 -6.15 -16.40
C SER A 103 -8.37 -5.38 -17.57
N ARG A 104 -7.88 -4.16 -17.86
CA ARG A 104 -8.32 -3.40 -19.06
C ARG A 104 -7.98 -4.09 -20.38
N ARG A 105 -6.86 -4.81 -20.46
CA ARG A 105 -6.47 -5.56 -21.68
C ARG A 105 -7.32 -6.82 -21.84
N GLU A 106 -7.64 -7.51 -20.74
CA GLU A 106 -8.51 -8.69 -20.74
C GLU A 106 -9.92 -8.34 -21.19
N VAL A 107 -10.55 -7.31 -20.61
CA VAL A 107 -11.87 -6.80 -21.06
C VAL A 107 -11.87 -6.48 -22.56
N ARG A 108 -10.79 -5.88 -23.08
CA ARG A 108 -10.65 -5.59 -24.52
C ARG A 108 -10.49 -6.86 -25.35
N ARG A 109 -9.75 -7.87 -24.87
CA ARG A 109 -9.57 -9.16 -25.56
C ARG A 109 -10.88 -9.94 -25.60
N THR A 110 -11.59 -10.03 -24.48
CA THR A 110 -12.91 -10.67 -24.40
C THR A 110 -13.88 -10.02 -25.38
N ARG A 111 -14.00 -8.68 -25.37
CA ARG A 111 -14.82 -7.94 -26.36
C ARG A 111 -14.42 -8.16 -27.81
N ARG A 112 -13.13 -8.36 -28.10
CA ARG A 112 -12.66 -8.65 -29.46
C ARG A 112 -12.98 -10.08 -29.89
N ARG A 113 -12.98 -11.04 -28.97
CA ARG A 113 -13.18 -12.47 -29.26
C ARG A 113 -14.66 -12.85 -29.28
N GLU A 114 -15.44 -12.32 -28.35
CA GLU A 114 -16.85 -12.68 -28.12
C GLU A 114 -17.81 -11.61 -28.65
N GLY A 115 -17.29 -10.48 -29.13
CA GLY A 115 -18.05 -9.32 -29.60
C GLY A 115 -18.44 -8.38 -28.46
N PRO A 116 -18.99 -7.19 -28.78
CA PRO A 116 -19.52 -6.26 -27.79
C PRO A 116 -20.85 -6.81 -27.24
N GLY A 117 -20.75 -7.76 -26.31
CA GLY A 117 -21.88 -8.13 -25.45
C GLY A 117 -22.20 -7.02 -24.44
N PRO A 118 -23.44 -6.93 -23.94
CA PRO A 118 -23.73 -6.09 -22.79
C PRO A 118 -22.85 -6.52 -21.61
N GLU A 119 -22.18 -5.58 -20.95
CA GLU A 119 -21.47 -5.86 -19.69
C GLU A 119 -22.45 -6.53 -18.74
N THR A 120 -22.07 -7.67 -18.19
CA THR A 120 -22.91 -8.35 -17.19
C THR A 120 -23.02 -7.45 -15.96
N ARG A 121 -24.11 -7.61 -15.21
CA ARG A 121 -24.30 -6.84 -13.97
C ARG A 121 -23.12 -7.03 -13.00
N ASP A 122 -22.50 -8.20 -13.04
CA ASP A 122 -21.37 -8.59 -12.22
C ASP A 122 -20.09 -7.87 -12.69
N GLU A 123 -19.78 -7.84 -13.99
CA GLU A 123 -18.65 -7.06 -14.54
C GLU A 123 -18.72 -5.56 -14.21
N ILE A 124 -19.93 -4.98 -14.20
CA ILE A 124 -20.14 -3.58 -13.82
C ILE A 124 -19.85 -3.38 -12.33
N ARG A 125 -20.25 -4.34 -11.49
CA ARG A 125 -20.01 -4.30 -10.04
C ARG A 125 -18.51 -4.38 -9.76
N ASP A 126 -17.82 -5.39 -10.28
CA ASP A 126 -16.40 -5.64 -10.03
C ASP A 126 -15.55 -4.41 -10.42
N ARG A 127 -15.79 -3.85 -11.61
CA ARG A 127 -15.09 -2.64 -12.05
C ARG A 127 -15.33 -1.43 -11.14
N ASN A 128 -16.53 -1.30 -10.59
CA ASN A 128 -16.85 -0.20 -9.68
C ASN A 128 -16.20 -0.40 -8.32
N ASP A 129 -16.09 -1.64 -7.87
CA ASP A 129 -15.40 -2.02 -6.65
C ASP A 129 -13.88 -1.76 -6.79
N ASP A 130 -13.23 -2.25 -7.86
CA ASP A 130 -11.82 -1.97 -8.19
C ASP A 130 -11.50 -0.46 -8.19
N ARG A 131 -12.40 0.34 -8.78
CA ARG A 131 -12.25 1.80 -8.84
C ARG A 131 -12.39 2.45 -7.48
N ARG A 132 -13.27 1.94 -6.64
CA ARG A 132 -13.48 2.45 -5.29
C ARG A 132 -12.27 2.13 -4.42
N ASP A 133 -11.73 0.93 -4.54
CA ASP A 133 -10.63 0.46 -3.71
C ASP A 133 -9.33 1.17 -4.10
N LEU A 134 -9.04 1.31 -5.40
CA LEU A 134 -7.96 2.17 -5.90
C LEU A 134 -8.05 3.61 -5.38
N ARG A 135 -9.26 4.19 -5.31
CA ARG A 135 -9.44 5.55 -4.79
C ARG A 135 -9.14 5.62 -3.30
N ARG A 136 -9.54 4.63 -2.52
CA ARG A 136 -9.25 4.58 -1.08
C ARG A 136 -7.76 4.45 -0.84
N GLU A 137 -7.11 3.55 -1.55
CA GLU A 137 -5.68 3.33 -1.50
C GLU A 137 -4.91 4.61 -1.88
N GLN A 138 -5.32 5.32 -2.94
CA GLN A 138 -4.75 6.62 -3.30
C GLN A 138 -4.89 7.67 -2.20
N VAL A 139 -6.08 7.80 -1.60
CA VAL A 139 -6.30 8.75 -0.50
C VAL A 139 -5.43 8.41 0.70
N ARG A 140 -5.28 7.12 0.99
CA ARG A 140 -4.42 6.61 2.07
C ARG A 140 -2.95 6.90 1.78
N ASN A 141 -2.47 6.61 0.58
CA ASN A 141 -1.09 6.86 0.15
C ASN A 141 -0.76 8.35 0.20
N ILE A 142 -1.66 9.23 -0.25
CA ILE A 142 -1.49 10.69 -0.10
C ILE A 142 -1.38 11.06 1.38
N ALA A 143 -2.27 10.56 2.23
CA ALA A 143 -2.23 10.85 3.66
C ALA A 143 -0.95 10.34 4.33
N PHE A 144 -0.45 9.16 3.94
CA PHE A 144 0.82 8.62 4.42
C PHE A 144 1.99 9.53 4.01
N VAL A 145 2.06 9.89 2.72
CA VAL A 145 3.11 10.77 2.18
C VAL A 145 3.12 12.11 2.89
N ASP A 146 1.96 12.76 3.04
CA ASP A 146 1.83 14.04 3.74
C ASP A 146 2.34 13.97 5.19
N ILE A 147 1.99 12.89 5.90
CA ILE A 147 2.43 12.70 7.28
C ILE A 147 3.94 12.47 7.34
N ALA A 148 4.47 11.69 6.42
CA ALA A 148 5.87 11.33 6.40
C ALA A 148 6.77 12.50 6.01
N GLU A 149 6.40 13.29 5.00
CA GLU A 149 7.06 14.55 4.66
C GLU A 149 7.08 15.48 5.88
N GLU A 150 5.96 15.63 6.57
CA GLU A 150 5.90 16.48 7.77
C GLU A 150 6.79 15.94 8.91
N LEU A 151 6.87 14.61 9.09
CA LEU A 151 7.77 14.00 10.07
C LEU A 151 9.24 14.28 9.73
N LEU A 152 9.63 14.16 8.46
CA LEU A 152 10.99 14.43 7.98
C LEU A 152 11.36 15.91 8.14
N GLU A 153 10.47 16.83 7.79
CA GLU A 153 10.68 18.27 7.98
C GLU A 153 10.88 18.66 9.46
N MET A 154 10.36 17.85 10.38
CA MET A 154 10.47 18.07 11.82
C MET A 154 11.72 17.47 12.47
N GLN A 155 12.52 16.71 11.72
CA GLN A 155 13.76 16.14 12.24
C GLN A 155 14.70 17.21 12.77
N GLY A 156 15.37 16.91 13.89
CA GLY A 156 16.31 17.83 14.53
C GLY A 156 15.65 19.03 15.26
N ARG A 157 14.35 19.27 15.07
CA ARG A 157 13.62 20.28 15.88
C ARG A 157 13.43 19.71 17.28
N THR A 158 13.86 20.42 18.32
CA THR A 158 13.81 19.91 19.71
C THR A 158 12.73 20.58 20.56
N SER A 159 11.97 21.53 20.01
CA SER A 159 10.96 22.28 20.76
C SER A 159 9.82 21.37 21.22
N ARG A 160 9.26 21.63 22.42
CA ARG A 160 8.10 20.89 22.96
C ARG A 160 6.94 20.79 21.96
N ARG A 161 6.64 21.87 21.24
CA ARG A 161 5.59 21.91 20.20
C ARG A 161 5.90 20.98 19.04
N SER A 162 7.16 20.91 18.59
CA SER A 162 7.59 19.99 17.52
C SER A 162 7.47 18.52 17.95
N ILE A 163 7.87 18.18 19.19
CA ILE A 163 7.76 16.81 19.71
C ILE A 163 6.28 16.41 19.82
N GLN A 164 5.41 17.30 20.33
CA GLN A 164 3.96 17.06 20.38
C GLN A 164 3.34 16.91 18.99
N ARG A 165 3.82 17.64 17.98
CA ARG A 165 3.35 17.47 16.60
C ARG A 165 3.80 16.11 16.04
N ARG A 166 5.06 15.71 16.22
CA ARG A 166 5.53 14.35 15.87
C ARG A 166 4.71 13.24 16.53
N ILE A 167 4.39 13.36 17.82
CA ILE A 167 3.51 12.40 18.51
C ILE A 167 2.16 12.29 17.81
N ARG A 168 1.52 13.43 17.45
CA ARG A 168 0.24 13.43 16.73
C ARG A 168 0.36 12.84 15.33
N LEU A 169 1.46 13.06 14.63
CA LEU A 169 1.72 12.47 13.31
C LEU A 169 1.88 10.95 13.40
N VAL A 170 2.64 10.46 14.39
CA VAL A 170 2.74 9.02 14.66
C VAL A 170 1.38 8.42 15.06
N ASP A 171 0.56 9.12 15.85
CA ASP A 171 -0.81 8.68 16.13
C ASP A 171 -1.69 8.60 14.87
N ARG A 172 -1.50 9.50 13.89
CA ARG A 172 -2.18 9.44 12.59
C ARG A 172 -1.71 8.25 11.75
N LEU A 173 -0.40 7.94 11.74
CA LEU A 173 0.11 6.73 11.09
C LEU A 173 -0.50 5.47 11.70
N ILE A 174 -0.51 5.36 13.04
CA ILE A 174 -1.16 4.23 13.74
C ILE A 174 -2.64 4.10 13.35
N ALA A 175 -3.34 5.22 13.16
CA ALA A 175 -4.73 5.20 12.74
C ALA A 175 -4.91 4.73 11.29
N LEU A 176 -4.00 5.11 10.38
CA LEU A 176 -3.97 4.63 8.99
C LEU A 176 -3.72 3.12 8.95
N GLU A 177 -2.67 2.62 9.60
CA GLU A 177 -2.35 1.18 9.65
C GLU A 177 -3.49 0.35 10.22
N ARG A 178 -4.17 0.85 11.26
CA ARG A 178 -5.33 0.16 11.83
C ARG A 178 -6.55 0.19 10.91
N ALA A 179 -6.70 1.22 10.09
CA ALA A 179 -7.77 1.26 9.09
C ALA A 179 -7.50 0.21 8.02
N ASP A 180 -6.26 0.12 7.56
CA ASP A 180 -5.85 -0.88 6.58
C ASP A 180 -6.02 -2.30 7.11
N GLN A 181 -5.49 -2.61 8.30
CA GLN A 181 -5.65 -3.93 8.90
C GLN A 181 -7.13 -4.35 9.09
N ARG A 182 -8.05 -3.39 9.24
CA ARG A 182 -9.50 -3.69 9.30
C ARG A 182 -10.08 -3.98 7.92
N GLU A 183 -9.62 -3.26 6.90
CA GLU A 183 -10.00 -3.46 5.49
C GLU A 183 -9.51 -4.84 5.02
N ASN A 184 -8.23 -5.16 5.19
CA ASN A 184 -7.64 -6.48 4.85
C ASN A 184 -8.33 -7.65 5.58
N ARG A 185 -8.80 -7.43 6.81
CA ARG A 185 -9.59 -8.44 7.54
C ARG A 185 -11.00 -8.59 7.01
N ARG A 186 -11.59 -7.53 6.48
CA ARG A 186 -12.92 -7.54 5.89
C ARG A 186 -12.88 -8.23 4.54
N GLU A 187 -11.95 -7.86 3.67
CA GLU A 187 -11.74 -8.48 2.35
C GLU A 187 -11.52 -9.99 2.50
N ALA A 188 -10.58 -10.39 3.34
CA ALA A 188 -10.34 -11.81 3.60
C ALA A 188 -11.55 -12.57 4.22
N ARG A 189 -12.54 -11.88 4.78
CA ARG A 189 -13.81 -12.52 5.20
C ARG A 189 -14.78 -12.64 4.03
N GLU A 190 -14.83 -11.62 3.16
CA GLU A 190 -15.62 -11.60 1.94
C GLU A 190 -15.11 -12.69 0.97
N ASP A 191 -13.80 -12.79 0.73
CA ASP A 191 -13.19 -13.85 -0.09
C ASP A 191 -13.53 -15.26 0.43
N ARG A 192 -13.48 -15.45 1.74
CA ARG A 192 -13.84 -16.73 2.38
C ARG A 192 -15.31 -17.07 2.20
N ARG A 193 -16.17 -16.06 2.09
CA ARG A 193 -17.60 -16.25 1.85
C ARG A 193 -17.84 -16.63 0.40
N GLU A 194 -17.24 -15.91 -0.54
CA GLU A 194 -17.37 -16.18 -1.99
C GLU A 194 -16.85 -17.57 -2.35
N ARG A 195 -15.68 -17.98 -1.83
CA ARG A 195 -15.13 -19.34 -2.03
C ARG A 195 -16.06 -20.46 -1.52
N ARG A 196 -16.98 -20.16 -0.59
CA ARG A 196 -18.00 -21.12 -0.11
C ARG A 196 -19.24 -21.12 -0.98
N GLU A 197 -19.61 -19.97 -1.53
CA GLU A 197 -20.78 -19.79 -2.39
C GLU A 197 -20.53 -20.33 -3.81
N ASP A 198 -19.29 -20.36 -4.29
CA ASP A 198 -18.87 -20.98 -5.56
C ASP A 198 -18.81 -22.53 -5.53
N ARG A 199 -19.11 -23.15 -4.39
CA ARG A 199 -19.00 -24.60 -4.19
C ARG A 199 -20.19 -25.49 -4.62
N PRO A 200 -21.35 -25.03 -5.11
CA PRO A 200 -22.37 -25.93 -5.63
C PRO A 200 -22.23 -26.05 -7.16
N TRP A 201 -21.77 -27.22 -7.62
CA TRP A 201 -21.98 -27.90 -8.92
C TRP A 201 -20.80 -28.82 -9.29
N ARG A 202 -20.29 -29.59 -8.31
CA ARG A 202 -19.64 -30.88 -8.60
C ARG A 202 -20.58 -31.97 -8.09
N HIS A 203 -21.63 -32.22 -8.87
CA HIS A 203 -22.38 -33.46 -8.77
C HIS A 203 -22.26 -34.16 -10.13
N ASP A 204 -21.55 -35.28 -10.06
CA ASP A 204 -21.61 -36.51 -10.87
C ASP A 204 -21.42 -36.43 -12.40
#